data_AF-S7VW11-F1
#
_entry.id   AF-S7VW11-F1
#
_cell.length_a   1.000
_cell.length_b   1.000
_cell.length_c   1.000
_cell.angle_alpha   90.00
_cell.angle_beta   90.00
_cell.angle_gamma   90.00
#
_symmetry.space_group_name_H-M   'P 1'
#
loop_
_entity.id
_entity.type
_entity.pdbx_description
1 polymer ?
#
loop_
_entity_poly.entity_id
_entity_poly.type
_entity_poly.pdbx_seq_one_letter_code
_entity_poly.pdbx_strand_id
1 'polypeptide(L)'
;MKTIFSKWNISKLTKDNESLKDAGNYIGVLERLLVFVFVVLGHWEAVGFLITAKSVFRFGDLTASKERKLTEYILIGTLISFGIAIITSLLYLTLKNYV
;
A
#
# COMPACT_ATOMS: atom_id res chain seq x y z
N MET A 1 11.34 -19.32 -2.99
CA MET A 1 10.67 -18.32 -3.85
C MET A 1 9.36 -18.84 -4.50
N LYS A 2 9.25 -20.13 -4.88
CA LYS A 2 8.01 -20.74 -5.45
C LYS A 2 6.80 -20.85 -4.50
N THR A 3 6.99 -20.76 -3.19
CA THR A 3 5.93 -21.05 -2.20
C THR A 3 4.93 -19.91 -2.02
N ILE A 4 5.37 -18.65 -2.11
CA ILE A 4 4.47 -17.48 -1.95
C ILE A 4 3.58 -17.30 -3.20
N PHE A 5 4.15 -17.52 -4.39
CA PHE A 5 3.44 -17.37 -5.66
C PHE A 5 2.62 -18.61 -6.08
N SER A 6 2.73 -19.74 -5.37
CA SER A 6 1.94 -20.95 -5.68
C SER A 6 0.43 -20.75 -5.51
N LYS A 7 0.01 -19.75 -4.72
CA LYS A 7 -1.42 -19.42 -4.54
C LYS A 7 -2.02 -18.75 -5.78
N TRP A 8 -1.19 -18.12 -6.62
CA TRP A 8 -1.60 -17.50 -7.87
C TRP A 8 -0.97 -18.23 -9.05
N ASN A 9 -1.77 -19.04 -9.74
CA ASN A 9 -1.30 -19.69 -10.96
C ASN A 9 -1.22 -18.64 -12.08
N ILE A 10 -0.10 -17.90 -12.13
CA ILE A 10 0.16 -16.76 -13.03
C ILE A 10 -0.15 -17.13 -14.48
N SER A 11 0.18 -18.36 -14.89
CA SER A 11 -0.06 -18.86 -16.25
C SER A 11 -1.54 -18.92 -16.65
N LYS A 12 -2.47 -19.07 -15.68
CA LYS A 12 -3.92 -19.07 -15.94
C LYS A 12 -4.48 -17.65 -15.95
N LEU A 13 -4.00 -16.81 -15.04
CA LEU A 13 -4.42 -15.40 -14.90
C LEU A 13 -4.07 -14.54 -16.14
N THR A 14 -2.91 -14.77 -16.76
CA THR A 14 -2.50 -14.08 -18.00
C THR A 14 -3.35 -14.45 -19.21
N LYS A 15 -4.04 -15.61 -19.18
CA LYS A 15 -4.87 -16.09 -20.29
C LYS A 15 -6.30 -15.51 -20.24
N ASP A 16 -6.80 -15.24 -19.05
CA ASP A 16 -8.17 -14.79 -18.81
C ASP A 16 -8.27 -13.27 -18.49
N ASN A 17 -7.17 -12.51 -18.54
CA ASN A 17 -7.11 -11.10 -18.11
C ASN A 17 -7.67 -10.87 -16.69
N GLU A 18 -7.63 -11.90 -15.83
CA GLU A 18 -8.16 -11.80 -14.47
C GLU A 18 -7.14 -11.12 -13.56
N SER A 19 -7.62 -10.13 -12.79
CA SER A 19 -6.82 -9.50 -11.74
C SER A 19 -6.44 -10.53 -10.66
N LEU A 20 -5.26 -10.39 -10.07
CA LEU A 20 -4.84 -11.26 -8.97
C LEU A 20 -5.82 -11.09 -7.80
N LYS A 21 -6.65 -12.12 -7.57
CA LYS A 21 -7.57 -12.18 -6.44
C LYS A 21 -6.81 -11.91 -5.13
N ASP A 22 -7.32 -10.96 -4.34
CA ASP A 22 -6.78 -10.49 -3.06
C ASP A 22 -5.44 -9.72 -3.10
N ALA A 23 -4.80 -9.51 -4.26
CA ALA A 23 -3.49 -8.86 -4.32
C ALA A 23 -3.50 -7.45 -3.69
N GLY A 24 -4.56 -6.67 -3.91
CA GLY A 24 -4.70 -5.34 -3.30
C GLY A 24 -4.71 -5.37 -1.76
N ASN A 25 -5.27 -6.41 -1.15
CA ASN A 25 -5.28 -6.55 0.30
C ASN A 25 -3.88 -6.85 0.85
N TYR A 26 -3.15 -7.78 0.22
CA TYR A 26 -1.77 -8.09 0.58
C TYR A 26 -0.85 -6.88 0.40
N ILE A 27 -0.98 -6.15 -0.71
CA ILE A 27 -0.23 -4.91 -0.98
C ILE A 27 -0.50 -3.87 0.12
N GLY A 28 -1.77 -3.65 0.48
CA GLY A 28 -2.12 -2.70 1.54
C GLY A 28 -1.56 -3.08 2.92
N VAL A 29 -1.50 -4.37 3.25
CA VAL A 29 -0.87 -4.83 4.50
C VAL A 29 0.63 -4.55 4.49
N LEU A 30 1.32 -4.87 3.39
CA LEU A 30 2.76 -4.63 3.26
C LEU A 30 3.11 -3.14 3.41
N GLU A 31 2.31 -2.25 2.82
CA GLU A 31 2.52 -0.81 2.94
C GLU A 31 2.37 -0.32 4.38
N ARG A 32 1.34 -0.78 5.12
CA ARG A 32 1.18 -0.42 6.53
C ARG A 32 2.36 -0.86 7.38
N LEU A 33 2.90 -2.06 7.11
CA LEU A 33 4.10 -2.57 7.79
C LEU A 33 5.33 -1.72 7.45
N LEU A 34 5.51 -1.33 6.18
CA LEU A 34 6.62 -0.48 5.76
C LEU A 34 6.54 0.91 6.40
N VAL A 35 5.36 1.55 6.37
CA VAL A 35 5.13 2.84 7.05
C VAL A 35 5.48 2.72 8.53
N PHE A 36 5.00 1.67 9.19
CA PHE A 36 5.27 1.46 10.61
C PHE A 36 6.77 1.32 10.90
N VAL A 37 7.47 0.47 10.15
CA VAL A 37 8.91 0.26 10.30
C VAL A 37 9.68 1.55 10.04
N PHE A 38 9.36 2.29 8.98
CA PHE A 38 10.05 3.54 8.66
C PHE A 38 9.86 4.62 9.72
N VAL A 39 8.64 4.79 10.25
CA VAL A 39 8.39 5.75 11.34
C VAL A 39 9.13 5.34 12.61
N VAL A 40 9.12 4.06 12.97
CA VAL A 40 9.82 3.54 14.16
C VAL A 40 11.34 3.69 14.05
N LEU A 41 11.89 3.54 12.84
CA LEU A 41 13.31 3.77 12.57
C LEU A 41 13.67 5.26 12.37
N GLY A 42 12.68 6.15 12.32
CA GLY A 42 12.88 7.59 12.13
C GLY A 42 13.09 8.04 10.66
N HIS A 43 12.89 7.15 9.69
CA HIS A 43 13.06 7.42 8.26
C HIS A 43 11.78 7.99 7.62
N TRP A 44 11.48 9.25 7.91
CA TRP A 44 10.30 9.95 7.38
C TRP A 44 10.33 10.11 5.86
N GLU A 45 11.53 10.24 5.28
CA GLU A 45 11.77 10.30 3.84
C GLU A 45 11.28 9.05 3.11
N ALA A 46 11.42 7.87 3.73
CA ALA A 46 11.00 6.59 3.15
C ALA A 46 9.47 6.46 3.11
N VAL A 47 8.78 7.02 4.12
CA VAL A 47 7.30 7.11 4.13
C VAL A 47 6.82 8.02 2.99
N GLY A 48 7.44 9.19 2.81
CA GLY A 48 7.13 10.11 1.73
C GLY A 48 7.35 9.48 0.35
N PHE A 49 8.48 8.77 0.17
CA PHE A 49 8.77 8.04 -1.06
C PHE A 49 7.72 6.97 -1.38
N LEU A 50 7.30 6.20 -0.37
CA LEU A 50 6.27 5.17 -0.52
C LEU A 50 4.92 5.75 -1.00
N ILE A 51 4.48 6.87 -0.41
CA ILE A 51 3.24 7.57 -0.81
C ILE A 51 3.32 8.05 -2.26
N THR A 52 4.44 8.69 -2.62
CA THR A 52 4.65 9.22 -3.97
C THR A 52 4.69 8.10 -4.99
N ALA A 53 5.46 7.04 -4.75
CA ALA A 53 5.54 5.89 -5.64
C ALA A 53 4.16 5.28 -5.91
N LYS A 54 3.35 5.09 -4.85
CA LYS A 54 1.98 4.58 -4.97
C LYS A 54 1.07 5.50 -5.78
N SER A 55 1.21 6.82 -5.61
CA SER A 55 0.42 7.81 -6.35
C SER A 55 0.83 7.85 -7.82
N VAL A 56 2.12 7.80 -8.14
CA VAL A 56 2.67 7.78 -9.52
C VAL A 56 2.13 6.60 -10.33
N PHE A 57 2.09 5.40 -9.75
CA PHE A 57 1.51 4.24 -10.43
C PHE A 57 0.01 4.38 -10.72
N ARG A 58 -0.68 5.27 -9.98
CA ARG A 58 -2.11 5.51 -10.10
C ARG A 58 -2.45 6.71 -11.01
N PHE A 59 -1.48 7.60 -11.28
CA PHE A 59 -1.70 8.77 -12.13
C PHE A 59 -2.01 8.42 -13.60
N GLY A 60 -1.51 7.29 -14.12
CA GLY A 60 -1.84 6.80 -15.46
C GLY A 60 -3.34 6.54 -15.63
N ASP A 61 -3.99 5.99 -14.60
CA ASP A 61 -5.41 5.62 -14.63
C ASP A 61 -6.35 6.84 -14.47
N LEU A 62 -5.89 7.92 -13.82
CA LEU A 62 -6.65 9.18 -13.68
C LEU A 62 -6.89 9.92 -15.00
N THR A 63 -6.05 9.66 -16.00
CA THR A 63 -6.10 10.33 -17.30
C THR A 63 -7.15 9.70 -18.23
N ALA A 64 -7.56 8.46 -17.95
CA ALA A 64 -8.66 7.78 -18.64
C ALA A 64 -10.00 8.08 -17.94
N SER A 65 -10.89 8.81 -18.62
CA SER A 65 -12.13 9.40 -18.08
C SER A 65 -13.08 8.42 -17.37
N LYS A 66 -12.98 7.11 -17.67
CA LYS A 66 -13.89 6.07 -17.17
C LYS A 66 -13.55 5.57 -15.76
N GLU A 67 -12.28 5.67 -15.35
CA GLU A 67 -11.72 5.06 -14.12
C GLU A 67 -11.40 6.10 -13.02
N ARG A 68 -11.65 7.39 -13.30
CA ARG A 68 -11.23 8.49 -12.42
C ARG A 68 -11.82 8.42 -11.01
N LYS A 69 -13.12 8.12 -10.88
CA LYS A 69 -13.80 8.02 -9.57
C LYS A 69 -13.26 6.87 -8.72
N LEU A 70 -12.99 5.72 -9.34
CA LEU A 70 -12.40 4.57 -8.66
C LEU A 70 -10.99 4.92 -8.16
N THR A 71 -10.24 5.62 -9.01
CA THR A 71 -8.88 6.03 -8.67
C THR A 71 -8.83 7.05 -7.53
N GLU A 72 -9.72 8.05 -7.55
CA GLU A 72 -9.87 9.02 -6.45
C GLU A 72 -10.25 8.32 -5.14
N TYR A 73 -11.19 7.37 -5.17
CA TYR A 73 -11.57 6.57 -4.01
C TYR A 73 -10.38 5.79 -3.44
N ILE A 74 -9.58 5.13 -4.28
CA ILE A 74 -8.44 4.35 -3.81
C ILE A 74 -7.32 5.26 -3.28
N LEU A 75 -7.13 6.44 -3.86
CA LEU A 75 -6.17 7.42 -3.35
C LEU A 75 -6.55 7.88 -1.94
N ILE A 76 -7.82 8.28 -1.74
CA ILE A 76 -8.35 8.67 -0.43
C ILE A 76 -8.18 7.52 0.57
N GLY A 77 -8.56 6.30 0.19
CA GLY A 77 -8.42 5.12 1.05
C GLY A 77 -6.97 4.83 1.46
N THR A 78 -6.03 5.04 0.55
CA THR A 78 -4.59 4.87 0.82
C THR A 78 -4.09 5.92 1.82
N LEU A 79 -4.45 7.20 1.62
CA LEU A 79 -4.06 8.28 2.52
C LEU A 79 -4.60 8.08 3.93
N ILE A 80 -5.87 7.68 4.07
CA ILE A 80 -6.47 7.35 5.36
C ILE A 80 -5.73 6.18 6.03
N SER A 81 -5.47 5.10 5.28
CA SER A 81 -4.76 3.94 5.82
C SER A 81 -3.33 4.28 6.28
N PHE A 82 -2.64 5.15 5.56
CA PHE A 82 -1.28 5.56 5.93
C PHE A 82 -1.31 6.48 7.14
N GLY A 83 -2.28 7.40 7.22
CA GLY A 83 -2.50 8.23 8.40
C GLY A 83 -2.69 7.39 9.67
N ILE A 84 -3.53 6.35 9.59
CA ILE A 84 -3.73 5.41 10.72
C ILE A 84 -2.40 4.73 11.08
N ALA A 85 -1.66 4.20 10.11
CA ALA A 85 -0.38 3.54 10.36
C ALA A 85 0.64 4.47 11.02
N ILE A 86 0.72 5.73 10.60
CA ILE A 86 1.59 6.75 11.22
C ILE A 86 1.16 7.00 12.66
N ILE A 87 -0.13 7.21 12.93
CA ILE A 87 -0.65 7.42 14.29
C ILE A 87 -0.33 6.21 15.19
N THR A 88 -0.54 4.99 14.71
CA THR A 88 -0.18 3.77 15.45
C THR A 88 1.31 3.69 15.76
N SER A 89 2.16 4.10 14.82
CA SER A 89 3.61 4.13 15.01
C SER A 89 4.04 5.17 16.05
N LEU A 90 3.44 6.36 15.99
CA LEU A 90 3.69 7.44 16.95
C LEU A 90 3.22 7.07 18.36
N LEU A 91 2.06 6.44 18.47
CA LEU A 91 1.56 5.88 19.74
C LEU A 91 2.54 4.86 20.31
N TYR A 92 3.03 3.94 19.48
CA TYR A 92 4.03 2.94 19.89
C TYR A 92 5.33 3.60 20.38
N LEU A 93 5.85 4.60 19.66
CA LEU A 93 7.04 5.33 20.07
C LEU A 93 6.83 6.10 21.38
N THR A 94 5.67 6.71 21.56
CA THR A 94 5.31 7.44 22.79
C THR A 94 5.24 6.49 23.98
N LEU A 95 4.60 5.32 23.82
CA LEU A 95 4.51 4.30 24.87
C LEU A 95 5.90 3.76 25.22
N LYS A 96 6.74 3.47 24.22
CA LYS A 96 8.13 3.03 24.43
C LYS A 96 8.94 4.07 25.22
N ASN A 97 8.70 5.35 25.02
CA ASN A 97 9.43 6.40 25.74
C ASN A 97 8.98 6.57 27.21
N TYR A 98 7.81 6.03 27.57
CA TYR A 98 7.26 6.11 28.92
C TYR A 98 7.65 4.91 29.80
N VAL A 99 8.13 3.82 29.20
CA VAL A 99 8.60 2.59 29.87
C VAL A 99 10.12 2.57 29.90
#